data_AF-A0A2G4T3S8-F1
#
_entry.id   AF-A0A2G4T3S8-F1
#
_cell.length_a   1.000
_cell.length_b   1.000
_cell.length_c   1.000
_cell.angle_alpha   90.00
_cell.angle_beta   90.00
_cell.angle_gamma   90.00
#
_symmetry.space_group_name_H-M   'P 1'
#
loop_
_entity.id
_entity.type
_entity.pdbx_description
1 polymer ?
#
loop_
_entity_poly.entity_id
_entity_poly.type
_entity_poly.pdbx_seq_one_letter_code
_entity_poly.pdbx_strand_id
1 'polypeptide(L)'
;MSDSSDSSNSSIVDTLLFKFIVKITPHLVPSNLYALKVDAPSLFAIFCTKTKQDALTVYDFSGDAIISRQMATGSKDAMFGSFFGLIAIKDVCNSYGLEFAHSICVLPGLNPACINGTVKKLIPVETCLS
;
A
#
# COMPACT_ATOMS: atom_id res chain seq x y z
N MET A 1 3.51 42.48 35.49
CA MET A 1 4.05 42.76 34.15
C MET A 1 3.97 41.46 33.37
N SER A 2 3.12 41.46 32.35
CA SER A 2 2.94 40.44 31.31
C SER A 2 4.28 40.11 30.62
N ASP A 3 4.50 38.93 30.02
CA ASP A 3 3.77 38.46 28.85
C ASP A 3 3.63 36.93 28.72
N SER A 4 2.40 36.56 28.41
CA SER A 4 1.92 35.36 27.72
C SER A 4 2.42 35.35 26.27
N SER A 5 2.69 34.20 25.64
CA SER A 5 2.03 33.58 24.47
C SER A 5 3.13 32.75 23.77
N ASP A 6 3.01 31.52 23.28
CA ASP A 6 1.93 30.82 22.60
C ASP A 6 2.04 29.30 22.88
N SER A 7 1.05 28.71 23.56
CA SER A 7 0.83 27.25 23.58
C SER A 7 -0.45 26.85 22.84
N SER A 8 -1.05 27.80 22.12
CA SER A 8 -2.45 27.71 21.66
C SER A 8 -2.64 27.05 20.29
N ASN A 9 -1.58 26.63 19.60
CA ASN A 9 -1.71 26.05 18.25
C ASN A 9 -1.77 24.52 18.22
N SER A 10 -1.51 23.82 19.34
CA SER A 10 -1.59 22.35 19.39
C SER A 10 -3.00 21.84 19.71
N SER A 11 -3.82 22.61 20.45
CA SER A 11 -5.12 22.12 20.94
C SER A 11 -6.25 22.17 19.90
N ILE A 12 -6.14 23.03 18.88
CA ILE A 12 -7.23 23.26 17.92
C ILE A 12 -7.25 22.18 16.83
N VAL A 13 -6.09 21.63 16.46
CA VAL A 13 -5.98 20.57 15.45
C VAL A 13 -6.45 19.21 16.00
N ASP A 14 -6.23 18.97 17.30
CA ASP A 14 -6.66 17.73 17.97
C ASP A 14 -8.17 17.69 18.24
N THR A 15 -8.82 18.85 18.42
CA THR A 15 -10.22 18.90 18.86
C THR A 15 -11.22 18.57 17.73
N LEU A 16 -10.83 18.68 16.44
CA LEU A 16 -11.75 18.46 15.32
C LEU A 16 -11.82 16.99 14.84
N LEU A 17 -10.88 16.12 15.23
CA LEU A 17 -10.86 14.72 14.78
C LEU A 17 -11.74 13.78 15.62
N PHE A 18 -12.21 14.22 16.79
CA PHE A 18 -12.95 13.35 17.72
C PHE A 18 -14.47 13.28 17.48
N LYS A 19 -15.03 14.06 16.55
CA LYS A 19 -16.49 14.17 16.42
C LYS A 19 -17.16 12.91 15.84
N PHE A 20 -16.41 11.94 15.32
CA PHE A 20 -16.96 10.69 14.77
C PHE A 20 -16.15 9.42 15.09
N ILE A 21 -15.44 9.35 16.22
CA ILE A 21 -14.81 8.10 16.65
C ILE A 21 -15.74 7.37 17.61
N VAL A 22 -16.55 6.45 17.08
CA VAL A 22 -17.26 5.48 17.92
C VAL A 22 -16.26 4.39 18.31
N LYS A 23 -15.91 4.34 19.61
CA LYS A 23 -15.05 3.30 20.17
C LYS A 23 -15.85 2.00 20.31
N ILE A 24 -15.92 1.23 19.25
CA ILE A 24 -16.52 -0.10 19.24
C ILE A 24 -15.41 -1.13 19.50
N THR A 25 -14.95 -1.28 20.75
CA THR A 25 -14.35 -2.54 21.29
C THR A 25 -13.67 -2.32 22.65
N PRO A 26 -13.64 -3.36 23.52
CA PRO A 26 -12.85 -3.33 24.75
C PRO A 26 -11.36 -3.26 24.41
N HIS A 27 -10.60 -2.60 25.29
CA HIS A 27 -9.18 -2.33 25.16
C HIS A 27 -8.35 -3.63 25.18
N LEU A 28 -8.32 -4.35 24.07
CA LEU A 28 -7.30 -5.35 23.80
C LEU A 28 -6.06 -4.58 23.34
N VAL A 29 -5.02 -4.55 24.17
CA VAL A 29 -3.67 -4.28 23.63
C VAL A 29 -3.40 -5.50 22.74
N PRO A 30 -3.37 -5.37 21.40
CA PRO A 30 -3.01 -6.51 20.58
C PRO A 30 -1.55 -6.81 20.90
N SER A 31 -1.30 -7.88 21.65
CA SER A 31 0.05 -8.32 21.99
C SER A 31 0.85 -8.70 20.74
N ASN A 32 0.18 -8.88 19.58
CA ASN A 32 0.79 -8.96 18.27
C ASN A 32 -0.11 -8.30 17.20
N LEU A 33 0.38 -7.26 16.53
CA LEU A 33 -0.23 -6.67 15.34
C LEU A 33 0.45 -7.27 14.11
N TYR A 34 -0.24 -8.18 13.40
CA TYR A 34 0.30 -8.81 12.20
C TYR A 34 0.18 -7.86 11.00
N ALA A 35 1.30 -7.63 10.32
CA ALA A 35 1.34 -6.89 9.06
C ALA A 35 0.46 -7.60 8.01
N LEU A 36 -0.47 -6.87 7.39
CA LEU A 36 -1.19 -7.38 6.24
C LEU A 36 -0.32 -7.16 5.00
N LYS A 37 0.25 -8.24 4.47
CA LYS A 37 0.92 -8.22 3.18
C LYS A 37 -0.12 -8.23 2.07
N VAL A 38 -0.03 -7.26 1.18
CA VAL A 38 -0.87 -7.08 0.01
C VAL A 38 -0.02 -7.29 -1.24
N ASP A 39 -0.25 -8.41 -1.92
CA ASP A 39 0.28 -8.74 -3.25
C ASP A 39 -0.87 -8.95 -4.25
N ALA A 40 -0.56 -9.15 -5.53
CA ALA A 40 -1.58 -9.27 -6.57
C ALA A 40 -2.58 -10.44 -6.33
N PRO A 41 -2.14 -11.65 -5.89
CA PRO A 41 -3.05 -12.72 -5.49
C PRO A 41 -3.96 -12.36 -4.32
N SER A 42 -3.43 -11.61 -3.34
CA SER A 42 -4.21 -11.14 -2.20
C SER A 42 -5.25 -10.10 -2.61
N LEU A 43 -4.90 -9.15 -3.49
CA LEU A 43 -5.86 -8.20 -4.08
C LEU A 43 -6.98 -8.93 -4.81
N PHE A 44 -6.63 -9.91 -5.64
CA PHE A 44 -7.63 -10.75 -6.32
C PHE A 44 -8.52 -11.49 -5.30
N ALA A 45 -7.94 -12.08 -4.26
CA ALA A 45 -8.69 -12.80 -3.24
C ALA A 45 -9.69 -11.89 -2.52
N ILE A 46 -9.28 -10.67 -2.18
CA ILE A 46 -10.09 -9.69 -1.43
C ILE A 46 -11.22 -9.11 -2.28
N PHE A 47 -10.92 -8.75 -3.53
CA PHE A 47 -11.81 -7.93 -4.36
C PHE A 47 -12.52 -8.69 -5.48
N CYS A 48 -11.95 -9.77 -5.99
CA CYS A 48 -12.42 -10.43 -7.21
C CYS A 48 -13.05 -11.81 -6.98
N THR A 49 -13.05 -12.32 -5.74
CA THR A 49 -13.62 -13.65 -5.47
C THR A 49 -15.14 -13.58 -5.33
N LYS A 50 -15.82 -14.47 -6.07
CA LYS A 50 -17.28 -14.50 -6.31
C LYS A 50 -18.16 -14.83 -5.09
N THR A 51 -17.62 -14.82 -3.87
CA THR A 51 -18.42 -15.06 -2.66
C THR A 51 -19.25 -13.83 -2.26
N LYS A 52 -19.01 -12.68 -2.90
CA LYS A 52 -19.74 -11.43 -2.68
C LYS A 52 -20.49 -11.06 -3.96
N GLN A 53 -21.72 -10.55 -3.83
CA GLN A 53 -22.53 -10.05 -4.96
C GLN A 53 -21.86 -8.87 -5.71
N ASP A 54 -20.86 -8.23 -5.10
CA ASP A 54 -20.14 -7.06 -5.63
C ASP A 54 -18.67 -7.34 -5.99
N ALA A 55 -18.36 -8.54 -6.50
CA ALA A 55 -17.00 -8.88 -6.91
C ALA A 55 -16.54 -7.97 -8.07
N LEU A 56 -15.37 -7.35 -7.91
CA LEU A 56 -14.75 -6.50 -8.93
C LEU A 56 -14.14 -7.38 -10.03
N THR A 57 -14.45 -7.07 -11.28
CA THR A 57 -13.77 -7.64 -12.44
C THR A 57 -12.58 -6.76 -12.80
N VAL A 58 -11.38 -7.32 -12.71
CA VAL A 58 -10.15 -6.66 -13.14
C VAL A 58 -9.69 -7.28 -14.45
N TYR A 59 -9.20 -6.45 -15.37
CA TYR A 59 -8.69 -6.87 -16.66
C TYR A 59 -7.18 -6.66 -16.72
N ASP A 60 -6.49 -7.50 -17.48
CA ASP A 60 -5.10 -7.27 -17.82
C ASP A 60 -4.95 -6.23 -18.96
N PHE A 61 -3.71 -5.96 -19.35
CA PHE A 61 -3.43 -4.99 -20.41
C PHE A 61 -3.77 -5.49 -21.83
N SER A 62 -4.02 -6.79 -22.00
CA SER A 62 -4.53 -7.37 -23.24
C SER A 62 -6.05 -7.25 -23.33
N GLY A 63 -6.71 -6.86 -22.24
CA GLY A 63 -8.17 -6.79 -22.12
C GLY A 63 -8.81 -8.08 -21.63
N ASP A 64 -8.01 -9.07 -21.21
CA ASP A 64 -8.52 -10.34 -20.69
C ASP A 64 -8.86 -10.22 -19.21
N ALA A 65 -9.99 -10.81 -18.80
CA ALA A 65 -10.42 -10.78 -17.41
C ALA A 65 -9.50 -11.65 -16.53
N ILE A 66 -9.00 -11.08 -15.45
CA ILE A 66 -8.24 -11.81 -14.43
C ILE A 66 -9.24 -12.58 -13.57
N ILE A 67 -9.40 -13.88 -13.85
CA ILE A 67 -10.39 -14.74 -13.19
C ILE A 67 -9.82 -15.67 -12.12
N SER A 68 -8.51 -15.64 -11.88
CA SER A 68 -7.84 -16.50 -10.90
C SER A 68 -6.66 -15.82 -10.22
N ARG A 69 -6.28 -16.35 -9.04
CA ARG A 69 -5.05 -15.93 -8.33
C ARG A 69 -3.79 -16.14 -9.17
N GLN A 70 -3.74 -17.20 -9.98
CA GLN A 70 -2.58 -17.49 -10.82
C GLN A 70 -2.43 -16.45 -11.93
N MET A 71 -3.55 -16.06 -12.56
CA MET A 71 -3.56 -14.96 -13.53
C MET A 71 -3.19 -13.64 -12.86
N ALA A 72 -3.68 -13.37 -11.65
CA ALA A 72 -3.29 -12.18 -10.89
C ALA A 72 -1.77 -12.14 -10.60
N THR A 73 -1.13 -13.29 -10.34
CA THR A 73 0.33 -13.40 -10.23
C THR A 73 1.05 -13.12 -11.54
N GLY A 74 0.48 -13.51 -12.69
CA GLY A 74 1.04 -13.19 -14.01
C GLY A 74 0.88 -11.71 -14.38
N SER A 75 -0.25 -11.12 -13.98
CA SER A 75 -0.67 -9.76 -14.36
C SER A 75 -0.57 -8.78 -13.19
N LYS A 76 0.55 -8.81 -12.44
CA LYS A 76 0.72 -8.01 -11.22
C LYS A 76 0.60 -6.51 -11.46
N ASP A 77 1.19 -6.01 -12.54
CA ASP A 77 1.12 -4.59 -12.89
C ASP A 77 -0.32 -4.16 -13.18
N ALA A 78 -1.10 -4.96 -13.90
CA ALA A 78 -2.51 -4.66 -14.17
C ALA A 78 -3.35 -4.71 -12.88
N MET A 79 -3.09 -5.69 -12.01
CA MET A 79 -3.75 -5.77 -10.70
C MET A 79 -3.45 -4.54 -9.85
N PHE A 80 -2.18 -4.20 -9.62
CA PHE A 80 -1.83 -3.03 -8.81
C PHE A 80 -2.28 -1.72 -9.47
N GLY A 81 -2.17 -1.59 -10.80
CA GLY A 81 -2.61 -0.42 -11.54
C GLY A 81 -4.13 -0.18 -11.53
N SER A 82 -4.92 -1.23 -11.28
CA SER A 82 -6.38 -1.11 -11.15
C SER A 82 -6.81 -0.50 -9.81
N PHE A 83 -6.01 -0.65 -8.75
CA PHE A 83 -6.33 -0.13 -7.40
C PHE A 83 -5.47 1.08 -7.01
N PHE A 84 -4.29 1.22 -7.59
CA PHE A 84 -3.30 2.21 -7.18
C PHE A 84 -2.70 2.92 -8.39
N GLY A 85 -2.25 4.16 -8.19
CA GLY A 85 -1.44 4.89 -9.16
C GLY A 85 -0.08 4.25 -9.33
N LEU A 86 0.03 3.23 -10.18
CA LEU A 86 1.24 2.41 -10.33
C LEU A 86 2.46 3.23 -10.74
N ILE A 87 2.28 4.26 -11.57
CA ILE A 87 3.36 5.19 -11.97
C ILE A 87 3.90 5.89 -10.73
N ALA A 88 3.04 6.47 -9.90
CA ALA A 88 3.45 7.15 -8.67
C ALA A 88 4.17 6.22 -7.69
N ILE A 89 3.71 4.97 -7.54
CA ILE A 89 4.39 3.96 -6.71
C ILE A 89 5.78 3.64 -7.25
N LYS A 90 5.89 3.43 -8.58
CA LYS A 90 7.17 3.16 -9.24
C LYS A 90 8.13 4.36 -9.09
N ASP A 91 7.63 5.58 -9.24
CA ASP A 91 8.42 6.81 -9.07
C ASP A 91 8.94 6.98 -7.64
N VAL A 92 8.10 6.71 -6.63
CA VAL A 92 8.52 6.68 -5.24
C VAL A 92 9.62 5.63 -5.03
N CYS A 93 9.46 4.41 -5.54
CA CYS A 93 10.51 3.39 -5.41
C CYS A 93 11.81 3.83 -6.11
N ASN A 94 11.69 4.40 -7.31
CA ASN A 94 12.82 4.86 -8.11
C ASN A 94 13.60 5.99 -7.41
N SER A 95 12.93 6.89 -6.67
CA SER A 95 13.61 7.96 -5.93
C SER A 95 14.52 7.43 -4.80
N TYR A 96 14.23 6.23 -4.30
CA TYR A 96 15.09 5.50 -3.35
C TYR A 96 16.03 4.49 -4.03
N GLY A 97 16.14 4.48 -5.36
CA GLY A 97 16.98 3.52 -6.10
C GLY A 97 16.43 2.09 -6.12
N LEU A 98 15.15 1.91 -5.78
CA LEU A 98 14.48 0.62 -5.73
C LEU A 98 13.59 0.41 -6.97
N GLU A 99 13.31 -0.85 -7.27
CA GLU A 99 12.26 -1.28 -8.18
C GLU A 99 11.07 -1.78 -7.35
N PHE A 100 9.85 -1.41 -7.72
CA PHE A 100 8.68 -1.85 -6.97
C PHE A 100 8.52 -3.37 -7.00
N ALA A 101 8.41 -3.99 -5.81
CA ALA A 101 8.39 -5.44 -5.67
C ALA A 101 6.98 -6.07 -5.76
N HIS A 102 5.98 -5.31 -6.22
CA HIS A 102 4.56 -5.72 -6.26
C HIS A 102 4.06 -6.23 -4.91
N SER A 103 4.50 -5.59 -3.84
CA SER A 103 4.15 -5.91 -2.47
C SER A 103 4.02 -4.64 -1.64
N ILE A 104 2.88 -4.49 -0.98
CA ILE A 104 2.62 -3.43 0.00
C ILE A 104 2.35 -4.11 1.35
N CYS A 105 2.84 -3.54 2.43
CA CYS A 105 2.56 -4.03 3.79
C CYS A 105 1.77 -2.97 4.56
N VAL A 106 0.61 -3.35 5.08
CA VAL A 106 -0.20 -2.49 5.95
C VAL A 106 0.04 -2.93 7.39
N LEU A 107 0.70 -2.07 8.17
CA LEU A 107 0.96 -2.33 9.58
C LEU A 107 -0.21 -1.81 10.41
N PRO A 108 -0.94 -2.67 11.12
CA PRO A 108 -2.03 -2.17 11.94
C PRO A 108 -1.41 -1.43 13.16
N GLY A 109 -1.93 -0.24 13.47
CA GLY A 109 -1.38 0.66 14.50
C GLY A 109 -0.28 1.61 14.01
N LEU A 110 0.22 1.47 12.79
CA LEU A 110 1.13 2.43 12.15
C LEU A 110 0.44 3.04 10.92
N ASN A 111 0.35 4.37 10.88
CA ASN A 111 -0.08 5.09 9.68
C ASN A 111 1.16 5.86 9.19
N PRO A 112 1.90 5.36 8.18
CA PRO A 112 1.37 4.88 6.89
C PRO A 112 1.77 3.45 6.46
N ALA A 113 1.17 2.97 5.36
CA ALA A 113 1.51 1.69 4.71
C ALA A 113 2.92 1.69 4.11
N CYS A 114 3.61 0.54 4.15
CA CYS A 114 4.96 0.36 3.61
C CYS A 114 4.90 -0.15 2.16
N ILE A 115 5.59 0.54 1.25
CA ILE A 115 5.80 0.09 -0.13
C ILE A 115 7.13 -0.65 -0.18
N ASN A 116 7.13 -1.91 -0.58
CA ASN A 116 8.36 -2.69 -0.69
C ASN A 116 8.97 -2.54 -2.08
N GLY A 117 10.29 -2.41 -2.13
CA GLY A 117 11.07 -2.42 -3.37
C GLY A 117 12.29 -3.34 -3.28
N THR A 118 12.78 -3.77 -4.43
CA THR A 118 14.01 -4.55 -4.60
C THR A 118 15.10 -3.67 -5.17
N VAL A 119 16.35 -3.89 -4.75
CA VAL A 119 17.51 -3.19 -5.32
C VAL A 119 17.67 -3.62 -6.78
N LYS A 120 17.84 -2.65 -7.69
CA LYS A 120 18.12 -2.92 -9.10
C LYS A 120 19.46 -3.67 -9.18
N LYS A 121 19.47 -4.84 -9.83
CA LYS A 121 20.73 -5.57 -10.08
C LYS A 121 21.62 -4.68 -10.93
N LEU A 122 22.73 -4.21 -10.36
CA LEU A 122 23.79 -3.58 -11.13
C LEU A 122 24.36 -4.65 -12.07
N ILE A 123 24.11 -4.51 -13.37
CA ILE A 123 24.86 -5.25 -14.37
C ILE A 123 26.26 -4.61 -14.37
N PRO A 124 27.35 -5.34 -14.09
CA PRO A 124 28.67 -4.80 -14.28
C PRO A 124 28.78 -4.41 -15.75
N VAL A 125 29.03 -3.13 -16.03
CA VAL A 125 29.45 -2.71 -17.35
C VAL A 125 30.78 -3.42 -17.59
N GLU A 126 30.78 -4.44 -18.44
CA GLU A 126 32.01 -4.96 -19.00
C GLU A 126 32.67 -3.79 -19.72
N THR A 127 33.71 -3.24 -19.09
CA THR A 127 34.62 -2.31 -19.75
C THR A 127 35.19 -3.04 -20.95
N CYS A 128 34.70 -2.69 -22.15
CA CYS A 128 35.39 -2.97 -23.39
C CYS A 128 36.77 -2.31 -23.30
N LEU A 129 37.78 -3.07 -22.92
CA LEU A 129 39.17 -2.70 -23.15
C LEU A 129 39.47 -3.05 -24.61
N SER A 130 39.68 -1.97 -25.37
CA SER A 130 40.21 -1.92 -26.74
C SER A 130 41.53 -2.67 -26.89
#